data_AF-A0A819Z1E8-F1
#
_entry.id   AF-A0A819Z1E8-F1
#
_cell.length_a   1.000
_cell.length_b   1.000
_cell.length_c   1.000
_cell.angle_alpha   90.00
_cell.angle_beta   90.00
_cell.angle_gamma   90.00
#
_symmetry.space_group_name_H-M   'P 1'
#
loop_
_entity.id
_entity.type
_entity.pdbx_description
1 polymer ?
#
loop_
_entity_poly.entity_id
_entity_poly.type
_entity_poly.pdbx_seq_one_letter_code
_entity_poly.pdbx_strand_id
1 'polypeptide(L)'
;MSSSDGFLTSLQSIQKNLFRIGGPILLMCGVVSCVVNLIVFTQKNLPSIDRVLVTSSNARTRQKSTRHLAYICIGCGTLFWILFHCHALILVDIQEIAPGYFTCYFRAGLYVVFTGYYSLLVKAITVPLLMIIFGIWTARNIRKVRQRRIAPVIMNP
;
A
#
# COMPACT_ATOMS: atom_id res chain seq x y z
N MET A 1 -41.94 -11.80 -26.69
CA MET A 1 -40.66 -12.28 -26.15
C MET A 1 -39.43 -11.54 -26.71
N SER A 2 -39.44 -11.01 -27.93
CA SER A 2 -38.26 -10.37 -28.54
C SER A 2 -37.80 -9.01 -27.94
N SER A 3 -38.64 -8.25 -27.22
CA SER A 3 -38.24 -6.91 -26.73
C SER A 3 -37.34 -6.96 -25.49
N SER A 4 -37.46 -8.00 -24.65
CA SER A 4 -36.67 -8.13 -23.43
C SER A 4 -35.21 -8.52 -23.69
N ASP A 5 -34.96 -9.29 -24.76
CA ASP A 5 -33.61 -9.76 -25.11
C ASP A 5 -32.70 -8.60 -25.60
N GLY A 6 -33.29 -7.63 -26.31
CA GLY A 6 -32.57 -6.43 -26.76
C GLY A 6 -32.15 -5.52 -25.60
N PHE A 7 -32.92 -5.50 -24.50
CA PHE A 7 -32.57 -4.70 -23.32
C PHE A 7 -31.44 -5.33 -22.51
N LEU A 8 -31.47 -6.66 -22.33
CA LEU A 8 -30.43 -7.41 -21.62
C LEU A 8 -29.07 -7.32 -22.30
N THR A 9 -29.04 -7.45 -23.63
CA THR A 9 -27.80 -7.29 -24.42
C THR A 9 -27.22 -5.88 -24.34
N SER A 10 -28.07 -4.86 -24.27
CA SER A 10 -27.64 -3.47 -24.09
C SER A 10 -27.03 -3.23 -22.71
N LEU A 11 -27.65 -3.75 -21.64
CA LEU A 11 -27.11 -3.67 -20.27
C LEU A 11 -25.75 -4.37 -20.14
N GLN A 12 -25.56 -5.52 -20.76
CA GLN A 12 -24.28 -6.23 -20.78
C GLN A 12 -23.17 -5.42 -21.45
N SER A 13 -23.49 -4.76 -22.57
CA SER A 13 -22.54 -3.88 -23.28
C SER A 13 -22.13 -2.70 -22.39
N ILE A 14 -23.10 -2.10 -21.70
CA ILE A 14 -22.85 -0.98 -20.77
C ILE A 14 -21.98 -1.43 -19.60
N GLN A 15 -22.28 -2.55 -18.95
CA GLN A 15 -21.46 -3.07 -17.86
C GLN A 15 -20.03 -3.37 -18.33
N LYS A 16 -19.87 -4.03 -19.49
CA LYS A 16 -18.55 -4.35 -20.04
C LYS A 16 -17.72 -3.08 -20.28
N ASN A 17 -18.34 -2.04 -20.83
CA ASN A 17 -17.66 -0.75 -21.05
C ASN A 17 -17.37 -0.02 -19.74
N LEU A 18 -18.30 -0.07 -18.77
CA LEU A 18 -18.13 0.54 -17.46
C LEU A 18 -16.96 -0.09 -16.70
N PHE A 19 -16.78 -1.42 -16.76
CA PHE A 19 -15.64 -2.09 -16.13
C PHE A 19 -14.33 -1.88 -16.89
N ARG A 20 -14.38 -1.85 -18.22
CA ARG A 20 -13.20 -1.55 -19.06
C ARG A 20 -12.62 -0.17 -18.75
N ILE A 21 -13.47 0.79 -18.39
CA ILE A 21 -13.07 2.17 -18.04
C ILE A 21 -12.85 2.32 -16.51
N GLY A 22 -13.75 1.75 -15.71
CA GLY A 22 -13.78 1.87 -14.26
C GLY A 22 -12.67 1.11 -13.55
N GLY A 23 -12.27 -0.05 -14.05
CA GLY A 23 -11.15 -0.83 -13.50
C GLY A 23 -9.84 -0.04 -13.49
N PRO A 24 -9.41 0.52 -14.64
CA PRO A 24 -8.26 1.43 -14.70
C PRO A 24 -8.41 2.65 -13.80
N ILE A 25 -9.59 3.28 -13.71
CA ILE A 25 -9.81 4.45 -12.83
C ILE A 25 -9.65 4.07 -11.36
N LEU A 26 -10.21 2.94 -10.91
CA LEU A 26 -10.05 2.42 -9.56
C LEU A 26 -8.60 2.08 -9.24
N LEU A 27 -7.87 1.53 -10.20
CA LEU A 27 -6.45 1.24 -10.07
C LEU A 27 -5.63 2.53 -9.94
N MET A 28 -5.94 3.55 -10.76
CA MET A 28 -5.32 4.87 -10.66
C MET A 28 -5.62 5.55 -9.32
N CYS A 29 -6.88 5.50 -8.85
CA CYS A 29 -7.24 5.99 -7.52
C CYS A 29 -6.49 5.23 -6.40
N GLY A 30 -6.31 3.92 -6.54
CA GLY A 30 -5.53 3.10 -5.61
C GLY A 30 -4.06 3.52 -5.56
N VAL A 31 -3.45 3.75 -6.72
CA VAL A 31 -2.07 4.26 -6.83
C VAL A 31 -1.95 5.64 -6.19
N VAL A 32 -2.87 6.57 -6.49
CA VAL A 32 -2.90 7.91 -5.89
C VAL A 32 -3.06 7.82 -4.38
N SER A 33 -3.93 6.94 -3.87
CA SER A 33 -4.12 6.71 -2.43
C SER A 33 -2.85 6.16 -1.78
N CYS A 34 -2.16 5.20 -2.41
CA CYS A 34 -0.86 4.71 -1.94
C CYS A 34 0.18 5.82 -1.89
N VAL A 35 0.25 6.68 -2.90
CA VAL A 35 1.16 7.82 -2.96
C VAL A 35 0.83 8.85 -1.87
N VAL A 36 -0.45 9.20 -1.69
CA VAL A 36 -0.89 10.13 -0.64
C VAL A 36 -0.61 9.55 0.74
N ASN A 37 -0.91 8.28 0.98
CA ASN A 37 -0.62 7.62 2.25
C ASN A 37 0.89 7.57 2.50
N LEU A 38 1.71 7.33 1.47
CA LEU A 38 3.16 7.43 1.55
C LEU A 38 3.63 8.84 1.88
N ILE A 39 3.06 9.88 1.26
CA ILE A 39 3.36 11.29 1.56
C ILE A 39 3.01 11.62 3.01
N VAL A 40 1.84 11.21 3.48
CA VAL A 40 1.39 11.41 4.87
C VAL A 40 2.29 10.66 5.84
N PHE A 41 2.69 9.43 5.50
CA PHE A 41 3.58 8.62 6.33
C PHE A 41 5.00 9.19 6.36
N THR A 42 5.49 9.70 5.22
CA THR A 42 6.76 10.45 5.19
C THR A 42 6.62 11.72 6.02
N GLN A 43 5.57 12.52 5.88
CA GLN A 43 5.43 13.75 6.67
C GLN A 43 5.34 13.50 8.19
N LYS A 44 4.64 12.45 8.64
CA LYS A 44 4.51 12.14 10.08
C LYS A 44 5.71 11.40 10.67
N ASN A 45 6.42 10.55 9.91
CA ASN A 45 7.54 9.75 10.42
C ASN A 45 8.93 10.27 10.03
N LEU A 46 9.03 11.21 9.09
CA LEU A 46 10.31 11.87 8.80
C LEU A 46 10.86 12.60 10.03
N PRO A 47 10.09 13.31 10.88
CA PRO A 47 10.68 13.97 12.04
C PRO A 47 11.30 12.99 13.04
N SER A 48 10.79 11.76 13.16
CA SER A 48 11.33 10.76 14.08
C SER A 48 12.54 10.03 13.51
N ILE A 49 12.49 9.63 12.23
CA ILE A 49 13.61 8.99 11.53
C ILE A 49 14.75 9.97 11.27
N ASP A 50 14.44 11.21 10.89
CA ASP A 50 15.40 12.29 10.71
C ASP A 50 16.06 12.64 12.05
N ARG A 51 15.31 12.66 13.16
CA ARG A 51 15.91 12.76 14.51
C ARG A 51 16.82 11.58 14.86
N VAL A 52 16.53 10.36 14.42
CA VAL A 52 17.40 9.18 14.64
C VAL A 52 18.66 9.25 13.77
N LEU A 53 18.54 9.67 12.52
CA LEU A 53 19.68 9.77 11.59
C LEU A 53 20.57 10.98 11.90
N VAL A 54 20.00 12.10 12.34
CA VAL A 54 20.73 13.28 12.82
C VAL A 54 21.49 12.99 14.12
N THR A 55 20.99 12.07 14.96
CA THR A 55 21.65 11.68 16.22
C THR A 55 22.61 10.49 16.10
N SER A 56 22.76 9.92 14.90
CA SER A 56 23.78 8.93 14.59
C SER A 56 25.18 9.52 14.77
N SER A 57 26.07 8.82 15.47
CA SER A 57 27.49 9.19 15.61
C SER A 57 28.28 9.08 14.31
N ASN A 58 27.73 8.40 13.30
CA ASN A 58 28.39 8.20 12.02
C ASN A 58 27.98 9.30 11.01
N ALA A 59 28.92 10.21 10.73
CA ALA A 59 28.73 11.34 9.82
C ALA A 59 28.35 10.91 8.39
N ARG A 60 28.89 9.78 7.88
CA ARG A 60 28.52 9.25 6.56
C ARG A 60 27.07 8.78 6.51
N THR A 61 26.58 8.14 7.58
CA THR A 61 25.19 7.68 7.66
C THR A 61 24.21 8.85 7.77
N ARG A 62 24.61 9.93 8.47
CA ARG A 62 23.82 11.18 8.56
C ARG A 62 23.66 11.85 7.20
N GLN A 63 24.73 11.88 6.40
CA GLN A 63 24.71 12.49 5.07
C GLN A 63 23.96 11.63 4.04
N LYS A 64 23.90 10.31 4.24
CA LYS A 64 23.20 9.36 3.36
C LYS A 64 21.71 9.19 3.70
N SER A 65 21.22 9.81 4.79
CA SER A 65 19.79 10.01 5.09
C SER A 65 19.17 10.92 4.03
N THR A 66 19.00 10.36 2.85
CA THR A 66 18.76 11.10 1.64
C THR A 66 17.31 10.89 1.27
N ARG A 67 16.63 12.00 1.04
CA ARG A 67 15.32 12.03 0.36
C ARG A 67 15.31 11.09 -0.85
N HIS A 68 16.45 10.92 -1.51
CA HIS A 68 16.68 9.98 -2.61
C HIS A 68 16.37 8.51 -2.26
N LEU A 69 16.80 7.98 -1.11
CA LEU A 69 16.47 6.61 -0.71
C LEU A 69 14.96 6.48 -0.43
N ALA A 70 14.35 7.48 0.19
CA ALA A 70 12.90 7.50 0.41
C ALA A 70 12.15 7.50 -0.93
N TYR A 71 12.55 8.32 -1.89
CA TYR A 71 11.98 8.32 -3.24
C TYR A 71 12.18 7.00 -3.98
N ILE A 72 13.36 6.36 -3.86
CA ILE A 72 13.61 5.03 -4.44
C ILE A 72 12.70 3.98 -3.80
N CYS A 73 12.60 3.94 -2.47
CA CYS A 73 11.73 2.99 -1.78
C CYS A 73 10.25 3.21 -2.14
N ILE A 74 9.82 4.47 -2.24
CA ILE A 74 8.47 4.84 -2.69
C ILE A 74 8.25 4.34 -4.13
N GLY A 75 9.14 4.69 -5.06
CA GLY A 75 9.02 4.30 -6.47
C GLY A 75 9.01 2.79 -6.66
N CYS A 76 9.95 2.07 -6.03
CA CYS A 76 10.00 0.61 -6.09
C CYS A 76 8.76 -0.03 -5.46
N GLY A 77 8.29 0.50 -4.33
CA GLY A 77 7.07 0.02 -3.68
C GLY A 77 5.84 0.21 -4.55
N THR A 78 5.66 1.41 -5.11
CA THR A 78 4.55 1.71 -6.03
C THR A 78 4.60 0.84 -7.29
N LEU A 79 5.78 0.69 -7.90
CA LEU A 79 5.94 -0.17 -9.09
C LEU A 79 5.62 -1.63 -8.77
N PHE A 80 6.13 -2.15 -7.65
CA PHE A 80 5.82 -3.50 -7.16
C PHE A 80 4.32 -3.68 -6.98
N TRP A 81 3.63 -2.72 -6.35
CA TRP A 81 2.18 -2.80 -6.15
C TRP A 81 1.37 -2.74 -7.45
N ILE A 82 1.78 -1.94 -8.43
CA ILE A 82 1.14 -1.88 -9.75
C ILE A 82 1.30 -3.21 -10.47
N LEU A 83 2.52 -3.73 -10.57
CA LEU A 83 2.80 -5.03 -11.18
C LEU A 83 2.04 -6.14 -10.46
N PHE A 84 2.04 -6.10 -9.13
CA PHE A 84 1.32 -7.05 -8.30
C PHE A 84 -0.19 -6.92 -8.44
N HIS A 85 -0.80 -5.79 -8.81
CA HIS A 85 -2.25 -5.73 -9.05
C HIS A 85 -2.63 -5.95 -10.52
N CYS A 86 -1.68 -5.86 -11.44
CA CYS A 86 -1.91 -6.05 -12.87
C CYS A 86 -2.53 -7.43 -13.18
N HIS A 87 -2.13 -8.47 -12.44
CA HIS A 87 -2.69 -9.82 -12.63
C HIS A 87 -4.21 -9.90 -12.38
N ALA A 88 -4.76 -9.04 -11.51
CA ALA A 88 -6.20 -8.99 -11.28
C ALA A 88 -6.98 -8.57 -12.53
N LEU A 89 -6.38 -7.75 -13.41
CA LEU A 89 -7.01 -7.34 -14.66
C LEU A 89 -7.13 -8.49 -15.67
N ILE A 90 -6.25 -9.48 -15.59
CA ILE A 90 -6.20 -10.63 -16.52
C ILE A 90 -7.13 -11.75 -16.05
N LEU A 91 -7.38 -11.85 -14.74
CA LEU A 91 -8.10 -12.96 -14.11
C LEU A 91 -9.56 -12.66 -13.77
N VAL A 92 -10.01 -11.44 -14.03
CA VAL A 92 -11.42 -11.07 -13.96
C VAL A 92 -12.13 -11.59 -15.19
N ASP A 93 -13.22 -12.32 -14.96
CA ASP A 93 -14.06 -12.86 -16.03
C ASP A 93 -15.54 -12.53 -15.77
N ILE A 94 -16.33 -12.51 -16.83
CA ILE A 94 -17.78 -12.31 -16.71
C ILE A 94 -18.41 -13.69 -16.61
N GLN A 95 -18.91 -14.04 -15.42
CA GLN A 95 -19.56 -15.31 -15.16
C GLN A 95 -21.08 -15.15 -15.09
N GLU A 96 -21.80 -16.06 -15.73
CA GLU A 96 -23.26 -16.16 -15.61
C GLU A 96 -23.61 -16.95 -14.33
N ILE A 97 -24.27 -16.30 -13.36
CA ILE A 97 -24.70 -16.96 -12.11
C ILE A 97 -26.06 -17.64 -12.31
N ALA A 98 -26.92 -17.02 -13.10
CA ALA A 98 -28.27 -17.47 -13.42
C ALA A 98 -28.61 -17.06 -14.86
N PRO A 99 -29.61 -17.69 -15.51
CA PRO A 99 -29.98 -17.36 -16.88
C PRO A 99 -30.24 -15.86 -17.06
N GLY A 100 -29.41 -15.20 -17.86
CA GLY A 100 -29.51 -13.76 -18.10
C GLY A 100 -28.91 -12.86 -17.01
N TYR A 101 -28.33 -13.43 -15.95
CA TYR A 101 -27.71 -12.70 -14.85
C TYR A 101 -26.20 -12.93 -14.81
N PHE A 102 -25.45 -11.91 -15.25
CA PHE A 102 -24.00 -11.94 -15.35
C PHE A 102 -23.40 -11.11 -14.24
N THR A 103 -22.36 -11.64 -13.61
CA THR A 103 -21.53 -10.90 -12.67
C THR A 103 -20.11 -10.82 -13.19
N CYS A 104 -19.44 -9.73 -12.84
CA CYS A 104 -18.00 -9.63 -13.01
C CYS A 104 -17.36 -10.18 -11.73
N TYR A 105 -16.85 -11.41 -11.80
CA TYR A 105 -16.24 -12.05 -10.65
C TYR A 105 -14.89 -12.63 -11.03
N PHE A 106 -14.00 -12.73 -10.05
CA PHE A 106 -12.75 -13.43 -10.27
C PHE A 106 -13.06 -14.88 -10.61
N ARG A 107 -12.33 -15.44 -11.59
CA ARG A 107 -12.48 -16.84 -11.95
C ARG A 107 -12.40 -17.71 -10.69
N ALA A 108 -13.49 -18.39 -10.38
CA ALA A 108 -13.59 -19.24 -9.20
C ALA A 108 -12.46 -20.29 -9.19
N GLY A 109 -11.94 -20.60 -7.99
CA GLY A 109 -10.88 -21.61 -7.81
C GLY A 109 -9.73 -21.12 -6.93
N LEU A 110 -8.53 -21.66 -7.21
CA LEU A 110 -7.30 -21.40 -6.43
C LEU A 110 -6.96 -19.91 -6.31
N TYR A 111 -7.33 -19.11 -7.32
CA TYR A 111 -7.03 -17.69 -7.34
C TYR A 111 -7.75 -16.92 -6.22
N VAL A 112 -9.06 -17.14 -6.04
CA VAL A 112 -9.85 -16.48 -4.98
C VAL A 112 -9.28 -16.81 -3.61
N VAL A 113 -8.93 -18.08 -3.39
CA VAL A 113 -8.28 -18.56 -2.15
C VAL A 113 -6.94 -17.85 -1.94
N PHE A 114 -6.11 -17.79 -2.98
CA PHE A 114 -4.81 -17.11 -2.93
C PHE A 114 -4.94 -15.62 -2.60
N THR A 115 -5.82 -14.88 -3.29
CA THR A 115 -6.08 -13.46 -2.99
C THR A 115 -6.64 -13.24 -1.58
N GLY A 116 -7.46 -14.18 -1.09
CA GLY A 116 -7.98 -14.15 0.28
C GLY A 116 -6.88 -14.26 1.32
N TYR A 117 -6.03 -15.30 1.21
CA TYR A 117 -4.87 -15.48 2.10
C TYR A 117 -3.89 -14.31 2.02
N TYR A 118 -3.61 -13.82 0.81
CA TYR A 118 -2.76 -12.66 0.63
C TYR A 118 -3.31 -11.42 1.34
N SER A 119 -4.60 -11.13 1.17
CA SER A 119 -5.24 -9.98 1.82
C SER A 119 -5.14 -10.09 3.34
N LEU A 120 -5.37 -11.29 3.89
CA LEU A 120 -5.26 -11.53 5.33
C LEU A 120 -3.81 -11.37 5.83
N LEU A 121 -2.85 -12.06 5.22
CA LEU A 121 -1.45 -12.04 5.65
C LEU A 121 -0.82 -10.65 5.49
N VAL A 122 -1.04 -9.99 4.36
CA VAL A 122 -0.36 -8.72 4.04
C VAL A 122 -1.08 -7.54 4.68
N LYS A 123 -2.41 -7.43 4.53
CA LYS A 123 -3.14 -6.24 5.04
C LYS A 123 -3.45 -6.36 6.53
N ALA A 124 -3.90 -7.52 6.99
CA ALA A 124 -4.34 -7.66 8.38
C ALA A 124 -3.18 -7.91 9.35
N ILE A 125 -2.14 -8.66 8.94
CA ILE A 125 -1.07 -9.07 9.86
C ILE A 125 0.21 -8.25 9.65
N THR A 126 0.70 -8.15 8.42
CA THR A 126 2.01 -7.55 8.14
C THR A 126 2.04 -6.06 8.45
N VAL A 127 1.02 -5.29 8.06
CA VAL A 127 0.98 -3.83 8.29
C VAL A 127 0.97 -3.49 9.79
N PRO A 128 0.10 -4.07 10.64
CA PRO A 128 0.16 -3.82 12.09
C PRO A 128 1.45 -4.28 12.74
N LEU A 129 2.00 -5.44 12.36
CA LEU A 129 3.28 -5.91 12.90
C LEU A 129 4.42 -4.95 12.59
N LEU A 130 4.52 -4.47 11.34
CA LEU A 130 5.53 -3.47 10.98
C LEU A 130 5.34 -2.17 11.76
N MET A 131 4.10 -1.70 11.92
CA MET A 131 3.81 -0.52 12.76
C MET A 131 4.25 -0.72 14.21
N ILE A 132 3.99 -1.89 14.81
CA ILE A 132 4.39 -2.21 16.18
C ILE A 132 5.92 -2.23 16.29
N ILE A 133 6.60 -2.92 15.36
CA ILE A 133 8.07 -3.02 15.36
C ILE A 133 8.71 -1.63 15.23
N PHE A 134 8.26 -0.82 14.26
CA PHE A 134 8.78 0.53 14.07
C PHE A 134 8.41 1.46 15.23
N GLY A 135 7.22 1.31 15.82
CA GLY A 135 6.79 2.06 16.99
C GLY A 135 7.67 1.76 18.22
N ILE A 136 7.91 0.48 18.51
CA ILE A 136 8.80 0.05 19.60
C ILE A 136 10.23 0.55 19.36
N TRP A 137 10.73 0.44 18.13
CA TRP A 137 12.07 0.88 17.80
C TRP A 137 12.22 2.40 17.98
N THR A 138 11.25 3.17 17.50
CA THR A 138 11.18 4.62 17.68
C THR A 138 11.16 4.99 19.17
N ALA A 139 10.32 4.32 19.97
CA ALA A 139 10.23 4.56 21.41
C ALA A 139 11.56 4.26 22.13
N ARG A 140 12.23 3.16 21.78
CA ARG A 140 13.57 2.80 22.32
C ARG A 140 14.62 3.84 21.95
N ASN A 141 14.61 4.33 20.71
CA ASN A 141 15.54 5.37 20.27
C ASN A 141 15.33 6.69 21.02
N ILE A 142 14.07 7.12 21.18
CA ILE A 142 13.74 8.33 21.95
C ILE A 142 14.23 8.21 23.39
N ARG A 143 14.04 7.05 24.04
CA ARG A 143 14.53 6.81 25.42
C ARG A 143 16.05 6.92 25.51
N LYS A 144 16.80 6.30 24.58
CA LYS A 144 18.26 6.38 24.53
C LYS A 144 18.76 7.82 24.33
N VAL A 145 18.13 8.59 23.44
CA VAL A 145 18.49 10.00 23.20
C VAL A 145 18.18 10.86 24.43
N ARG A 146 17.04 10.62 25.11
CA ARG A 146 16.67 11.36 26.32
C ARG A 146 17.66 11.11 27.46
N GLN A 147 18.11 9.86 27.66
CA GLN A 147 19.12 9.53 28.69
C GLN A 147 20.44 10.26 28.47
N ARG A 148 20.91 10.38 27.23
CA ARG A 148 22.16 11.09 26.92
C ARG A 148 22.10 12.60 27.17
N ARG A 149 20.93 13.23 27.03
CA ARG A 149 20.77 14.68 27.31
C ARG A 149 20.67 15.01 28.80
N ILE A 150 20.29 14.04 29.64
CA ILE A 150 20.11 14.24 31.08
C ILE A 150 21.39 13.90 31.86
N ALA A 151 22.41 13.31 31.21
CA ALA A 151 23.73 13.19 31.83
C ALA A 151 24.24 14.61 32.16
N PRO A 152 24.33 14.98 33.45
CA PRO A 152 24.74 16.32 33.83
C PRO A 152 26.15 16.55 33.30
N VAL A 153 26.38 17.72 32.70
CA VAL A 153 27.71 18.24 32.47
C VAL A 153 28.31 18.45 33.87
N ILE A 154 28.93 17.41 34.40
CA ILE A 154 29.79 17.53 35.58
C ILE A 154 30.97 18.35 35.06
N MET A 155 30.88 19.67 35.22
CA MET A 155 32.01 20.57 35.02
C MET A 155 33.03 20.18 36.08
N ASN A 156 34.08 19.48 35.66
CA ASN A 156 35.27 19.36 36.49
C ASN A 156 35.85 20.78 36.64
N PRO A 157 36.05 21.25 37.89
CA PRO A 157 36.67 22.55 38.17
C PRO A 157 38.16 22.56 37.77
#